data_AF-A0A8T2CAA6-F1
#
_entry.id   AF-A0A8T2CAA6-F1
#
_cell.length_a   1.000
_cell.length_b   1.000
_cell.length_c   1.000
_cell.angle_alpha   90.00
_cell.angle_beta   90.00
_cell.angle_gamma   90.00
#
_symmetry.space_group_name_H-M   'P 1'
#
loop_
_entity.id
_entity.type
_entity.pdbx_description
1 polymer ?
#
loop_
_entity_poly.entity_id
_entity_poly.type
_entity_poly.pdbx_seq_one_letter_code
_entity_poly.pdbx_strand_id
1 'polypeptide(L)'
;MESMSMTDHVRVVRHNKRLQQSRYSPYTLGTDLNKEKEKQKEEAIRLGVELSLFVAEAMFILSDDLRSTLHFCLCLLNIAGKRDYDGPVVGRLVHVIQYVFETYIKPKNGVYNDDGLSIHFELIKTCPQHFNFGVRVLNHIVWGLKNGGVVESYSFEYYIQELKKLEEKLRSAKEFSEAKGFVKDEIKSNILHLWKSLFEATAEVINTNRTIVLELFRPIENEVCCRRLASLLI
;
A
#
# COMPACT_ATOMS: atom_id res chain seq x y z
N MET A 1 -61.18 36.49 -60.34
CA MET A 1 -60.73 35.54 -61.38
C MET A 1 -59.38 36.07 -61.84
N GLU A 2 -58.24 35.40 -61.70
CA GLU A 2 -57.95 33.97 -61.51
C GLU A 2 -56.79 33.80 -60.52
N SER A 3 -56.86 32.72 -59.77
CA SER A 3 -55.78 32.09 -59.01
C SER A 3 -54.85 31.30 -59.94
N MET A 4 -53.54 31.28 -59.69
CA MET A 4 -52.81 30.02 -59.48
C MET A 4 -51.36 30.23 -59.01
N SER A 5 -51.03 29.40 -58.02
CA SER A 5 -49.73 29.15 -57.38
C SER A 5 -48.71 28.56 -58.35
N MET A 6 -47.41 28.81 -58.12
CA MET A 6 -46.38 27.75 -58.03
C MET A 6 -45.10 28.33 -57.40
N THR A 7 -44.70 27.70 -56.31
CA THR A 7 -43.39 27.79 -55.62
C THR A 7 -42.25 27.40 -56.55
N ASP A 8 -41.04 27.96 -56.35
CA ASP A 8 -39.79 27.18 -56.44
C ASP A 8 -38.57 27.92 -55.85
N HIS A 9 -38.16 27.38 -54.70
CA HIS A 9 -36.79 27.13 -54.25
C HIS A 9 -35.75 28.26 -54.19
N VAL A 10 -35.71 28.92 -53.03
CA VAL A 10 -34.50 29.53 -52.47
C VAL A 10 -33.39 28.48 -52.38
N ARG A 11 -32.36 28.59 -53.25
CA ARG A 11 -31.12 27.82 -53.13
C ARG A 11 -30.38 28.25 -51.86
N VAL A 12 -30.61 27.53 -50.77
CA VAL A 12 -29.72 27.56 -49.60
C VAL A 12 -28.44 26.80 -49.98
N VAL A 13 -27.36 27.54 -50.21
CA VAL A 13 -26.02 26.97 -50.37
C VAL A 13 -25.59 26.38 -49.03
N ARG A 14 -25.80 25.09 -48.83
CA ARG A 14 -25.23 24.34 -47.70
C ARG A 14 -23.74 24.11 -47.98
N HIS A 15 -22.88 24.81 -47.26
CA HIS A 15 -21.45 24.49 -47.20
C HIS A 15 -21.25 23.12 -46.54
N ASN A 16 -21.18 22.05 -47.34
CA ASN A 16 -20.69 20.75 -46.91
C ASN A 16 -19.15 20.79 -46.81
N LYS A 17 -18.61 21.42 -45.75
CA LYS A 17 -17.26 21.09 -45.31
C LYS A 17 -17.32 19.69 -44.69
N ARG A 18 -17.01 18.65 -45.47
CA ARG A 18 -16.61 17.36 -44.91
C ARG A 18 -15.44 17.62 -43.97
N LEU A 19 -15.69 17.52 -42.66
CA LEU A 19 -14.62 17.44 -41.68
C LEU A 19 -13.70 16.31 -42.10
N GLN A 20 -12.39 16.58 -42.18
CA GLN A 20 -11.40 15.52 -42.37
C GLN A 20 -11.66 14.45 -41.30
N GLN A 21 -12.01 13.24 -41.73
CA GLN A 21 -11.93 12.06 -40.89
C GLN A 21 -10.48 12.00 -40.39
N SER A 22 -10.29 12.30 -39.10
CA SER A 22 -8.98 12.14 -38.48
C SER A 22 -8.61 10.67 -38.65
N ARG A 23 -7.47 10.43 -39.30
CA ARG A 23 -6.92 9.09 -39.41
C ARG A 23 -6.39 8.74 -38.02
N TYR A 24 -7.25 8.14 -37.20
CA TYR A 24 -6.83 7.53 -35.95
C TYR A 24 -5.93 6.35 -36.31
N SER A 25 -4.62 6.50 -36.12
CA SER A 25 -3.66 5.41 -36.26
C SER A 25 -3.62 4.66 -34.92
N PRO A 26 -4.10 3.41 -34.86
CA PRO A 26 -4.24 2.67 -33.60
C PRO A 26 -2.89 2.19 -33.02
N TYR A 27 -1.80 2.30 -33.77
CA TYR A 27 -0.51 1.68 -33.42
C TYR A 27 0.39 2.55 -32.52
N THR A 28 0.22 3.88 -32.53
CA THR A 28 1.03 4.77 -31.69
C THR A 28 0.55 4.77 -30.24
N LEU A 29 -0.77 4.78 -30.04
CA LEU A 29 -1.39 4.85 -28.71
C LEU A 29 -1.10 3.62 -27.84
N GLY A 30 -1.12 2.42 -28.43
CA GLY A 30 -0.85 1.18 -27.70
C GLY A 30 0.56 1.10 -27.12
N THR A 31 1.55 1.67 -27.81
CA THR A 31 2.94 1.68 -27.36
C THR A 31 3.14 2.66 -26.20
N ASP A 32 2.53 3.84 -26.26
CA ASP A 32 2.62 4.84 -25.19
C ASP A 32 1.88 4.42 -23.93
N LEU A 33 0.73 3.76 -24.07
CA LEU A 33 -0.01 3.18 -22.95
C LEU A 33 0.78 2.07 -22.24
N ASN A 34 1.46 1.21 -22.99
CA ASN A 34 2.29 0.16 -22.39
C ASN A 34 3.48 0.74 -21.62
N LYS A 35 4.14 1.78 -22.17
CA LYS A 35 5.22 2.49 -21.46
C LYS A 35 4.73 3.15 -20.18
N GLU A 36 3.57 3.79 -20.20
CA GLU A 36 2.98 4.40 -19.01
C GLU A 36 2.64 3.34 -17.95
N LYS A 37 2.09 2.19 -18.35
CA LYS A 37 1.82 1.08 -17.42
C LYS A 37 3.09 0.57 -16.75
N GLU A 38 4.16 0.34 -17.50
CA GLU A 38 5.41 -0.15 -16.91
C GLU A 38 6.01 0.90 -15.96
N LYS A 39 5.97 2.18 -16.32
CA LYS A 39 6.37 3.27 -15.41
C LYS A 39 5.54 3.30 -14.12
N GLN A 40 4.22 3.11 -14.22
CA GLN A 40 3.35 3.06 -13.04
C GLN A 40 3.60 1.81 -12.18
N LYS A 41 3.95 0.67 -12.79
CA LYS A 41 4.36 -0.53 -12.05
C LYS A 41 5.66 -0.30 -11.29
N GLU A 42 6.68 0.27 -11.93
CA GLU A 42 7.95 0.64 -11.28
C GLU A 42 7.73 1.61 -10.12
N GLU A 43 6.87 2.60 -10.31
CA GLU A 43 6.50 3.56 -9.28
C GLU A 43 5.77 2.87 -8.11
N ALA A 44 4.81 1.99 -8.38
CA ALA A 44 4.11 1.22 -7.35
C ALA A 44 5.07 0.32 -6.56
N ILE A 45 6.08 -0.27 -7.21
CA ILE A 45 7.14 -1.04 -6.56
C ILE A 45 7.95 -0.14 -5.62
N ARG A 46 8.43 1.01 -6.11
CA ARG A 46 9.20 1.99 -5.32
C ARG A 46 8.43 2.42 -4.06
N LEU A 47 7.16 2.74 -4.24
CA LEU A 47 6.22 3.18 -3.22
C LEU A 47 5.87 2.07 -2.20
N GLY A 48 5.81 0.82 -2.64
CA GLY A 48 5.68 -0.34 -1.77
C GLY A 48 6.91 -0.54 -0.88
N VAL A 49 8.12 -0.45 -1.47
CA VAL A 49 9.38 -0.51 -0.72
C VAL A 49 9.45 0.60 0.32
N GLU A 50 9.06 1.82 -0.03
CA GLU A 50 9.06 2.96 0.88
C GLU A 50 8.12 2.77 2.07
N LEU A 51 6.88 2.31 1.83
CA LEU A 51 5.94 1.94 2.88
C LEU A 51 6.51 0.85 3.81
N SER A 52 7.12 -0.18 3.23
CA SER A 52 7.77 -1.25 4.00
C SER A 52 8.90 -0.75 4.88
N LEU A 53 9.68 0.24 4.43
CA LEU A 53 10.73 0.85 5.25
C LEU A 53 10.13 1.59 6.45
N PHE A 54 9.02 2.32 6.27
CA PHE A 54 8.35 2.98 7.38
C PHE A 54 7.74 1.98 8.37
N VAL A 55 7.20 0.86 7.88
CA VAL A 55 6.73 -0.23 8.75
C VAL A 55 7.89 -0.78 9.57
N ALA A 56 9.02 -1.08 8.93
CA ALA A 56 10.21 -1.55 9.61
C ALA A 56 10.70 -0.54 10.66
N GLU A 57 10.86 0.73 10.28
CA GLU A 57 11.27 1.81 11.20
C GLU A 57 10.36 1.90 12.42
N ALA A 58 9.04 1.85 12.24
CA ALA A 58 8.07 1.83 13.34
C ALA A 58 8.24 0.60 14.25
N MET A 59 8.53 -0.58 13.68
CA MET A 59 8.81 -1.78 14.47
C MET A 59 10.08 -1.63 15.32
N PHE A 60 11.12 -0.97 14.80
CA PHE A 60 12.31 -0.62 15.58
C PHE A 60 11.99 0.40 16.67
N ILE A 61 11.22 1.45 16.37
CA ILE A 61 10.83 2.45 17.38
C ILE A 61 10.10 1.79 18.56
N LEU A 62 9.26 0.79 18.31
CA LEU A 62 8.49 0.08 19.33
C LEU A 62 9.22 -1.11 19.98
N SER A 63 10.40 -1.51 19.48
CA SER A 63 11.03 -2.78 19.89
C SER A 63 11.52 -2.84 21.35
N ASP A 64 11.37 -1.75 22.11
CA ASP A 64 11.54 -1.76 23.58
C ASP A 64 10.43 -2.55 24.27
N ASP A 65 9.25 -2.67 23.65
CA ASP A 65 8.17 -3.54 24.10
C ASP A 65 7.65 -4.38 22.93
N LEU A 66 7.89 -5.69 22.99
CA LEU A 66 7.44 -6.63 21.97
C LEU A 66 5.93 -6.51 21.75
N ARG A 67 5.15 -6.34 22.82
CA ARG A 67 3.69 -6.35 22.75
C ARG A 67 3.18 -5.16 21.96
N SER A 68 3.76 -3.98 22.16
CA SER A 68 3.50 -2.79 21.36
C SER A 68 3.86 -2.99 19.89
N THR A 69 5.03 -3.57 19.59
CA THR A 69 5.44 -3.87 18.21
C THR A 69 4.46 -4.80 17.51
N LEU A 70 4.10 -5.92 18.15
CA LEU A 70 3.18 -6.90 17.57
C LEU A 70 1.75 -6.33 17.47
N HIS A 71 1.30 -5.53 18.44
CA HIS A 71 -0.01 -4.88 18.39
C HIS A 71 -0.09 -3.89 17.23
N PHE A 72 0.96 -3.09 17.01
CA PHE A 72 1.08 -2.20 15.86
C PHE A 72 0.98 -2.98 14.53
N CYS A 73 1.75 -4.06 14.38
CA CYS A 73 1.72 -4.91 13.20
C CYS A 73 0.33 -5.54 12.97
N LEU A 74 -0.34 -5.99 14.04
CA LEU A 74 -1.70 -6.53 13.93
C LEU A 74 -2.70 -5.45 13.48
N CYS A 75 -2.61 -4.24 14.02
CA CYS A 75 -3.45 -3.10 13.62
C CYS A 75 -3.24 -2.69 12.15
N LEU A 76 -1.99 -2.74 11.68
CA LEU A 76 -1.61 -2.50 10.28
C LEU A 76 -2.23 -3.53 9.34
N LEU A 77 -2.22 -4.81 9.72
CA LEU A 77 -2.71 -5.89 8.88
C LEU A 77 -4.25 -6.04 8.92
N ASN A 78 -4.91 -5.52 9.96
CA ASN A 78 -6.36 -5.61 10.13
C ASN A 78 -7.12 -4.51 9.36
N ILE A 79 -6.90 -4.42 8.06
CA ILE A 79 -7.51 -3.39 7.21
C ILE A 79 -8.98 -3.74 6.95
N ALA A 80 -9.90 -2.93 7.49
CA ALA A 80 -11.34 -3.06 7.30
C ALA A 80 -11.93 -4.44 7.72
N GLY A 81 -11.26 -5.17 8.62
CA GLY A 81 -11.69 -6.50 9.08
C GLY A 81 -11.53 -7.62 8.05
N LYS A 82 -11.02 -7.33 6.84
CA LYS A 82 -10.70 -8.34 5.83
C LYS A 82 -9.22 -8.69 5.93
N ARG A 83 -8.95 -9.84 6.54
CA ARG A 83 -7.62 -10.45 6.66
C ARG A 83 -7.20 -11.07 5.32
N ASP A 84 -6.90 -10.24 4.33
CA ASP A 84 -6.32 -10.70 3.06
C ASP A 84 -4.79 -10.77 3.17
N TYR A 85 -4.29 -11.66 4.04
CA TYR A 85 -2.85 -11.85 4.24
C TYR A 85 -2.12 -12.36 2.99
N ASP A 86 -2.87 -12.86 2.00
CA ASP A 86 -2.36 -13.39 0.75
C ASP A 86 -2.50 -12.35 -0.40
N GLY A 87 -3.05 -11.17 -0.09
CA GLY A 87 -3.20 -10.07 -1.02
C GLY A 87 -1.85 -9.49 -1.48
N PRO A 88 -1.77 -8.87 -2.66
CA PRO A 88 -0.50 -8.52 -3.29
C PRO A 88 0.34 -7.51 -2.47
N VAL A 89 -0.31 -6.58 -1.76
CA VAL A 89 0.37 -5.59 -0.91
C VAL A 89 0.51 -6.13 0.52
N VAL A 90 -0.60 -6.61 1.11
CA VAL A 90 -0.62 -7.07 2.51
C VAL A 90 0.30 -8.27 2.71
N GLY A 91 0.31 -9.25 1.80
CA GLY A 91 1.21 -10.40 1.90
C GLY A 91 2.69 -10.04 1.85
N ARG A 92 3.06 -9.02 1.06
CA ARG A 92 4.43 -8.48 1.06
C ARG A 92 4.77 -7.80 2.38
N LEU A 93 3.85 -7.02 2.94
CA LEU A 93 4.03 -6.40 4.26
C LEU A 93 4.15 -7.45 5.36
N VAL A 94 3.40 -8.54 5.29
CA VAL A 94 3.54 -9.67 6.22
C VAL A 94 4.96 -10.24 6.16
N HIS A 95 5.52 -10.44 4.96
CA HIS A 95 6.89 -10.93 4.82
C HIS A 95 7.92 -9.94 5.37
N VAL A 96 7.71 -8.64 5.15
CA VAL A 96 8.56 -7.60 5.73
C VAL A 96 8.52 -7.64 7.25
N ILE A 97 7.32 -7.75 7.84
CA ILE A 97 7.15 -7.85 9.30
C ILE A 97 7.85 -9.10 9.83
N GLN A 98 7.66 -10.25 9.18
CA GLN A 98 8.32 -11.50 9.57
C GLN A 98 9.84 -11.39 9.49
N TYR A 99 10.36 -10.86 8.39
CA TYR A 99 11.79 -10.62 8.20
C TYR A 99 12.35 -9.71 9.30
N VAL A 100 11.76 -8.54 9.49
CA VAL A 100 12.24 -7.57 10.49
C VAL A 100 12.16 -8.17 11.90
N PHE A 101 11.07 -8.89 12.19
CA PHE A 101 10.88 -9.52 13.48
C PHE A 101 11.96 -10.58 13.77
N GLU A 102 12.09 -11.57 12.89
CA GLU A 102 12.99 -12.72 13.10
C GLU A 102 14.47 -12.30 13.07
N THR A 103 14.82 -11.32 12.22
CA THR A 103 16.22 -10.90 12.05
C THR A 103 16.68 -9.91 13.11
N TYR A 104 15.84 -8.94 13.50
CA TYR A 104 16.30 -7.80 14.30
C TYR A 104 15.61 -7.64 15.66
N ILE A 105 14.35 -8.05 15.81
CA ILE A 105 13.55 -7.71 17.02
C ILE A 105 13.45 -8.88 17.99
N LYS A 106 13.31 -10.10 17.47
CA LYS A 106 13.12 -11.30 18.29
C LYS A 106 14.29 -11.48 19.26
N PRO A 107 14.05 -11.56 20.58
CA PRO A 107 15.11 -11.74 21.54
C PRO A 107 15.75 -13.11 21.39
N LYS A 108 17.08 -13.13 21.24
CA LYS A 108 17.87 -14.36 21.04
C LYS A 108 17.79 -15.34 22.22
N ASN A 109 17.52 -14.82 23.42
CA ASN A 109 17.44 -15.59 24.65
C ASN A 109 15.98 -15.87 25.08
N GLY A 110 14.99 -15.43 24.30
CA GLY A 110 13.56 -15.63 24.60
C GLY A 110 13.02 -14.93 25.85
N VAL A 111 13.85 -14.16 26.58
CA VAL A 111 13.42 -13.38 27.73
C VAL A 111 12.82 -12.07 27.24
N TYR A 112 11.55 -11.87 27.52
CA TYR A 112 10.79 -10.65 27.24
C TYR A 112 10.61 -9.88 28.55
N ASN A 113 11.00 -8.62 28.57
CA ASN A 113 10.65 -7.73 29.68
C ASN A 113 9.23 -7.19 29.39
N ASP A 114 8.23 -7.72 30.09
CA ASP A 114 6.83 -7.27 30.02
C ASP A 114 6.65 -6.11 31.01
N ASP A 115 7.31 -4.99 30.74
CA ASP A 115 7.35 -3.84 31.66
C ASP A 115 6.20 -2.84 31.40
N GLY A 116 5.33 -3.09 30.41
CA GLY A 116 4.20 -2.22 30.05
C GLY A 116 4.15 -1.88 28.57
N LEU A 117 3.58 -0.71 28.22
CA LEU A 117 3.57 -0.19 26.85
C LEU A 117 4.94 0.40 26.48
N SER A 118 5.31 0.34 25.19
CA SER A 118 6.50 1.05 24.69
C SER A 118 6.46 2.52 25.09
N ILE A 119 7.62 3.09 25.45
CA ILE A 119 7.73 4.52 25.78
C ILE A 119 7.36 5.41 24.59
N HIS A 120 7.40 4.86 23.37
CA HIS A 120 7.02 5.52 22.12
C HIS A 120 5.63 5.11 21.64
N PHE A 121 4.87 4.34 22.43
CA PHE A 121 3.54 3.87 22.04
C PHE A 121 2.60 5.01 21.67
N GLU A 122 2.56 6.10 22.45
CA GLU A 122 1.69 7.25 22.16
C GLU A 122 2.04 7.96 20.84
N LEU A 123 3.32 7.99 20.46
CA LEU A 123 3.74 8.52 19.16
C LEU A 123 3.16 7.68 18.01
N ILE A 124 3.20 6.36 18.17
CA ILE A 124 2.80 5.43 17.12
C ILE A 124 1.31 5.09 17.19
N LYS A 125 0.60 5.38 18.29
CA LYS A 125 -0.85 5.12 18.44
C LYS A 125 -1.71 5.73 17.34
N THR A 126 -1.32 6.88 16.79
CA THR A 126 -2.03 7.51 15.65
C THR A 126 -1.53 7.04 14.27
N CYS A 127 -0.36 6.40 14.22
CA CYS A 127 0.26 5.96 12.97
C CYS A 127 -0.49 4.83 12.25
N PRO A 128 -1.11 3.83 12.92
CA PRO A 128 -1.91 2.81 12.25
C PRO A 128 -2.94 3.36 11.27
N GLN A 129 -3.50 4.55 11.52
CA GLN A 129 -4.44 5.16 10.58
C GLN A 129 -3.75 5.57 9.28
N HIS A 130 -2.60 6.25 9.35
CA HIS A 130 -1.81 6.64 8.17
C HIS A 130 -1.27 5.43 7.42
N PHE A 131 -0.79 4.42 8.14
CA PHE A 131 -0.34 3.18 7.55
C PHE A 131 -1.50 2.44 6.86
N ASN A 132 -2.63 2.23 7.55
CA ASN A 132 -3.81 1.58 6.98
C ASN A 132 -4.31 2.31 5.74
N PHE A 133 -4.25 3.63 5.77
CA PHE A 133 -4.58 4.47 4.64
C PHE A 133 -3.63 4.22 3.46
N GLY A 134 -2.32 4.26 3.70
CA GLY A 134 -1.31 3.93 2.71
C GLY A 134 -1.54 2.55 2.08
N VAL A 135 -1.72 1.52 2.91
CA VAL A 135 -1.96 0.15 2.40
C VAL A 135 -3.22 0.08 1.53
N ARG A 136 -4.31 0.78 1.89
CA ARG A 136 -5.54 0.82 1.08
C ARG A 136 -5.32 1.46 -0.28
N VAL A 137 -4.66 2.62 -0.32
CA VAL A 137 -4.40 3.33 -1.58
C VAL A 137 -3.44 2.53 -2.45
N LEU A 138 -2.37 1.97 -1.88
CA LEU A 138 -1.45 1.12 -2.64
C LEU A 138 -2.15 -0.13 -3.17
N ASN A 139 -3.02 -0.77 -2.38
CA ASN A 139 -3.84 -1.89 -2.86
C ASN A 139 -4.70 -1.50 -4.07
N HIS A 140 -5.31 -0.32 -4.05
CA HIS A 140 -6.11 0.17 -5.16
C HIS A 140 -5.26 0.37 -6.44
N ILE A 141 -4.10 1.02 -6.30
CA ILE A 141 -3.15 1.22 -7.41
C ILE A 141 -2.73 -0.14 -8.00
N VAL A 142 -2.28 -1.05 -7.14
CA VAL A 142 -1.82 -2.39 -7.55
C VAL A 142 -2.91 -3.18 -8.24
N TRP A 143 -4.15 -3.13 -7.72
CA TRP A 143 -5.28 -3.81 -8.32
C TRP A 143 -5.58 -3.29 -9.73
N GLY A 144 -5.59 -1.97 -9.94
CA GLY A 144 -5.79 -1.37 -11.25
C GLY A 144 -4.72 -1.81 -12.26
N LEU A 145 -3.45 -1.77 -11.85
CA LEU A 145 -2.31 -2.15 -12.70
C LEU A 145 -2.29 -3.66 -13.02
N LYS A 146 -2.63 -4.53 -12.05
CA LYS A 146 -2.70 -5.99 -12.27
C LYS A 146 -3.79 -6.37 -13.27
N ASN A 147 -4.89 -5.63 -13.31
CA ASN A 147 -5.97 -5.85 -14.28
C ASN A 147 -5.69 -5.20 -15.65
N GLY A 148 -4.45 -4.78 -15.91
CA GLY A 148 -4.03 -4.21 -17.19
C GLY A 148 -4.50 -2.76 -17.40
N GLY A 149 -4.99 -2.10 -16.35
CA GLY A 149 -5.40 -0.69 -16.38
C GLY A 149 -4.21 0.28 -16.28
N VAL A 150 -4.53 1.56 -16.44
CA VAL A 150 -3.68 2.70 -16.06
C VAL A 150 -4.39 3.38 -14.90
N VAL A 151 -3.65 3.75 -13.87
CA VAL A 151 -4.20 4.45 -12.70
C VAL A 151 -4.03 5.95 -12.90
N GLU A 152 -5.02 6.73 -12.48
CA GLU A 152 -4.97 8.19 -12.59
C GLU A 152 -3.85 8.78 -11.71
N SER A 153 -3.13 9.78 -12.25
CA SER A 153 -1.93 10.33 -11.62
C SER A 153 -2.17 10.84 -10.19
N TYR A 154 -3.36 11.40 -9.93
CA TYR A 154 -3.72 11.90 -8.60
C TYR A 154 -3.67 10.81 -7.53
N SER A 155 -3.89 9.54 -7.89
CA SER A 155 -3.82 8.43 -6.92
C SER A 155 -2.38 8.24 -6.41
N PHE A 156 -1.40 8.35 -7.31
CA PHE A 156 0.02 8.33 -6.96
C PHE A 156 0.44 9.57 -6.18
N GLU A 157 0.05 10.77 -6.66
CA GLU A 157 0.36 12.03 -5.98
C GLU A 157 -0.16 12.05 -4.55
N TYR A 158 -1.40 11.61 -4.37
CA TYR A 158 -2.04 11.52 -3.08
C TYR A 158 -1.36 10.50 -2.16
N TYR A 159 -1.01 9.33 -2.70
CA TYR A 159 -0.25 8.34 -1.95
C TYR A 159 1.13 8.85 -1.49
N ILE A 160 1.86 9.55 -2.37
CA ILE A 160 3.14 10.18 -2.05
C ILE A 160 2.98 11.21 -0.93
N GLN A 161 1.91 12.00 -0.95
CA GLN A 161 1.62 12.96 0.13
C GLN A 161 1.39 12.26 1.48
N GLU A 162 0.69 11.12 1.49
CA GLU A 162 0.47 10.36 2.72
C GLU A 162 1.76 9.72 3.25
N LEU A 163 2.63 9.22 2.36
CA LEU A 163 3.95 8.74 2.74
C LEU A 163 4.83 9.85 3.33
N LYS A 164 4.76 11.08 2.80
CA LYS A 164 5.48 12.23 3.37
C LYS A 164 5.00 12.57 4.79
N LYS A 165 3.69 12.56 5.03
CA LYS A 165 3.14 12.77 6.38
C LYS A 165 3.62 11.70 7.35
N LEU A 166 3.73 10.46 6.89
CA LEU A 166 4.24 9.35 7.68
C LEU A 166 5.73 9.53 7.98
N GLU A 167 6.52 9.91 6.99
CA GLU A 167 7.94 10.25 7.17
C GLU A 167 8.13 11.36 8.21
N GLU A 168 7.36 12.45 8.12
CA GLU A 168 7.42 13.57 9.06
C GLU A 168 7.08 13.14 10.49
N LYS A 169 6.10 12.24 10.66
CA LYS A 169 5.77 11.67 11.98
C LYS A 169 6.92 10.85 12.55
N LEU A 170 7.47 9.95 11.74
CA LEU A 170 8.56 9.07 12.16
C LEU A 170 9.87 9.81 12.40
N ARG A 171 10.09 10.94 11.71
CA ARG A 171 11.28 11.79 11.87
C ARG A 171 11.54 12.20 13.31
N SER A 172 10.48 12.44 14.10
CA SER A 172 10.60 12.79 15.52
C SER A 172 11.18 11.68 16.40
N ALA A 173 11.15 10.43 15.94
CA ALA A 173 11.68 9.27 16.64
C ALA A 173 12.81 8.54 15.91
N LYS A 174 13.36 9.16 14.87
CA LYS A 174 14.40 8.57 14.02
C LYS A 174 15.64 8.15 14.81
N GLU A 175 16.09 8.98 15.75
CA GLU A 175 17.24 8.69 16.62
C GLU A 175 17.03 7.41 17.44
N PHE A 176 15.80 7.11 17.86
CA PHE A 176 15.49 5.90 18.61
C PHE A 176 15.54 4.65 17.74
N SER A 177 15.01 4.70 16.50
CA SER A 177 15.15 3.59 15.57
C SER A 177 16.62 3.31 15.24
N GLU A 178 17.42 4.35 14.99
CA GLU A 178 18.85 4.20 14.67
C GLU A 178 19.65 3.64 15.86
N ALA A 179 19.38 4.13 17.08
CA ALA A 179 19.98 3.61 18.31
C ALA A 179 19.64 2.12 18.55
N LYS A 180 18.48 1.67 18.06
CA LYS A 180 18.04 0.27 18.10
C LYS A 180 18.53 -0.56 16.90
N GLY A 181 19.42 -0.01 16.07
CA GLY A 181 20.08 -0.71 14.97
C GLY A 181 19.33 -0.67 13.64
N PHE A 182 18.37 0.24 13.45
CA PHE A 182 17.71 0.41 12.16
C PHE A 182 18.68 0.97 11.12
N VAL A 183 18.99 0.18 10.10
CA VAL A 183 19.82 0.59 8.95
C VAL A 183 18.97 0.54 7.68
N LYS A 184 18.50 1.72 7.24
CA LYS A 184 17.53 1.86 6.13
C LYS A 184 17.98 1.15 4.86
N ASP A 185 19.22 1.34 4.43
CA ASP A 185 19.72 0.80 3.16
C ASP A 185 19.89 -0.73 3.19
N GLU A 186 20.28 -1.28 4.34
CA GLU A 186 20.39 -2.73 4.54
C GLU A 186 19.01 -3.39 4.45
N ILE A 187 18.03 -2.86 5.20
CA ILE A 187 16.66 -3.36 5.17
C ILE A 187 16.09 -3.21 3.76
N LYS A 188 16.29 -2.06 3.10
CA LYS A 188 15.85 -1.79 1.73
C LYS A 188 16.35 -2.86 0.75
N SER A 189 17.64 -3.19 0.81
CA SER A 189 18.24 -4.22 -0.06
C SER A 189 17.54 -5.58 0.12
N ASN A 190 17.26 -5.94 1.38
CA ASN A 190 16.61 -7.21 1.71
C ASN A 190 15.12 -7.24 1.38
N ILE A 191 14.39 -6.12 1.38
CA ILE A 191 12.95 -6.13 1.04
C ILE A 191 12.66 -5.86 -0.44
N LEU A 192 13.62 -5.29 -1.19
CA LEU A 192 13.40 -4.87 -2.58
C LEU A 192 12.97 -6.04 -3.47
N HIS A 193 13.55 -7.23 -3.26
CA HIS A 193 13.22 -8.42 -4.07
C HIS A 193 11.75 -8.84 -3.89
N LEU A 194 11.18 -8.70 -2.69
CA LEU A 194 9.77 -9.00 -2.42
C LEU A 194 8.85 -8.14 -3.31
N TRP A 195 9.19 -6.87 -3.50
CA TRP A 195 8.40 -5.93 -4.28
C TRP A 195 8.63 -6.05 -5.78
N LYS A 196 9.82 -6.45 -6.24
CA LYS A 196 10.09 -6.65 -7.68
C LYS A 196 9.14 -7.66 -8.32
N SER A 197 8.78 -8.73 -7.60
CA SER A 197 7.84 -9.74 -8.09
C SER A 197 6.36 -9.32 -8.08
N LEU A 198 6.03 -8.07 -7.75
CA LEU A 198 4.64 -7.61 -7.56
C LEU A 198 3.74 -7.85 -8.77
N PHE A 199 4.27 -7.64 -9.98
CA PHE A 199 3.55 -7.75 -11.24
C PHE A 199 3.99 -8.94 -12.10
N GLU A 200 4.82 -9.82 -11.56
CA GLU A 200 5.26 -11.03 -12.26
C GLU A 200 4.14 -12.07 -12.29
N ALA A 201 3.94 -12.72 -13.45
CA ALA A 201 2.92 -13.75 -13.64
C ALA A 201 3.20 -15.03 -12.84
N THR A 202 4.49 -15.35 -12.67
CA THR A 202 5.02 -16.41 -11.83
C THR A 202 5.77 -15.82 -10.65
N ALA A 203 5.22 -14.77 -10.03
CA ALA A 203 5.74 -14.33 -8.74
C ALA A 203 5.88 -15.60 -7.89
N GLU A 204 7.09 -15.89 -7.40
CA GLU A 204 7.28 -16.95 -6.41
C GLU A 204 6.14 -16.80 -5.44
N VAL A 205 5.32 -17.85 -5.32
CA VAL A 205 4.19 -17.83 -4.40
C VAL A 205 4.80 -17.39 -3.09
N ILE A 206 4.51 -16.15 -2.72
CA ILE A 206 4.89 -15.54 -1.46
C ILE A 206 4.06 -16.37 -0.50
N ASN A 207 4.61 -17.53 -0.13
CA ASN A 207 3.93 -18.56 0.60
C ASN A 207 4.00 -18.10 2.03
N THR A 208 3.17 -17.09 2.30
CA THR A 208 2.95 -16.58 3.63
C THR A 208 2.57 -17.80 4.44
N ASN A 209 3.50 -18.27 5.26
CA ASN A 209 3.18 -19.37 6.15
C ASN A 209 2.23 -18.77 7.18
N ARG A 210 0.94 -18.78 6.83
CA ARG A 210 -0.15 -18.15 7.57
C ARG A 210 -0.15 -18.64 9.01
N THR A 211 0.29 -19.87 9.23
CA THR A 211 0.54 -20.45 10.55
C THR A 211 1.58 -19.67 11.33
N ILE A 212 2.74 -19.33 10.75
CA ILE A 212 3.79 -18.52 11.40
C ILE A 212 3.29 -17.11 11.73
N VAL A 213 2.50 -16.50 10.85
CA VAL A 213 1.90 -15.17 11.10
C VAL A 213 0.93 -15.24 12.27
N LEU A 214 0.05 -16.26 12.29
CA LEU A 214 -0.90 -16.46 13.37
C LEU A 214 -0.20 -16.80 14.68
N GLU A 215 0.87 -17.60 14.65
CA GLU A 215 1.69 -17.90 15.83
C GLU A 215 2.40 -16.67 16.37
N LEU A 216 2.93 -15.81 15.50
CA LEU A 216 3.57 -14.55 15.86
C LEU A 216 2.59 -13.63 16.60
N PHE A 217 1.33 -13.56 16.17
CA PHE A 217 0.31 -12.70 16.78
C PHE A 217 -0.54 -13.37 17.87
N ARG A 218 -0.41 -14.70 18.06
CA ARG A 218 -1.20 -15.48 19.02
C ARG A 218 -1.25 -14.89 20.43
N PRO A 219 -0.15 -14.37 21.01
CA PRO A 219 -0.18 -13.76 22.34
C PRO A 219 -1.14 -12.56 22.43
N ILE A 220 -1.27 -11.78 21.35
CA ILE A 220 -2.09 -10.56 21.30
C ILE A 220 -3.52 -10.83 20.88
N GLU A 221 -3.75 -11.77 19.96
CA GLU A 221 -5.10 -12.11 19.52
C GLU A 221 -5.98 -12.63 20.67
N ASN A 222 -5.41 -13.44 21.56
CA ASN A 222 -6.10 -13.92 22.77
C ASN A 222 -6.47 -12.75 23.69
N GLU A 223 -5.60 -11.76 23.81
CA GLU A 223 -5.83 -10.63 24.71
C GLU A 223 -6.86 -9.62 24.17
N VAL A 224 -6.82 -9.32 22.87
CA VAL A 224 -7.84 -8.50 22.20
C VAL A 224 -9.22 -9.18 22.29
N CYS A 225 -9.26 -10.51 22.20
CA CYS A 225 -10.48 -11.29 22.43
C CYS A 225 -10.96 -11.16 23.88
N CYS A 226 -10.08 -11.34 24.87
CA CYS A 226 -10.41 -11.20 26.29
C CYS A 226 -10.89 -9.79 26.67
N ARG A 227 -10.24 -8.73 26.17
CA ARG A 227 -10.67 -7.34 26.42
C ARG A 227 -12.02 -7.04 25.79
N ARG A 228 -12.30 -7.55 24.57
CA ARG A 228 -13.61 -7.40 23.92
C ARG A 228 -14.72 -8.12 24.69
N LEU A 229 -14.46 -9.34 25.18
CA LEU A 229 -15.40 -10.09 26.02
C LEU A 229 -15.66 -9.37 27.35
N ALA A 230 -14.62 -8.82 27.99
CA ALA A 230 -14.77 -8.04 29.21
C ALA A 230 -15.58 -6.75 28.99
N SER A 231 -15.42 -6.07 27.86
CA SER A 231 -16.20 -4.87 27.52
C SER A 231 -17.67 -5.13 27.17
N LEU A 232 -18.03 -6.39 26.89
CA LEU A 232 -19.42 -6.82 26.64
C LEU A 232 -20.13 -7.31 27.91
N LEU A 233 -19.41 -7.44 29.02
CA LEU A 233 -19.91 -7.86 30.33
C LEU A 233 -20.17 -6.69 31.29
N ILE A 234 -20.10 -5.44 30.78
CA ILE A 234 -20.48 -4.19 31.45
C ILE A 234 -21.70 -3.63 30.72
#